data_AF-E6LD52-F1
#
_entry.id   AF-E6LD52-F1
#
_cell.length_a   1.000
_cell.length_b   1.000
_cell.length_c   1.000
_cell.angle_alpha   90.00
_cell.angle_beta   90.00
_cell.angle_gamma   90.00
#
_symmetry.space_group_name_H-M   'P 1'
#
loop_
_entity.id
_entity.type
_entity.pdbx_description
1 polymer ?
#
loop_
_entity_poly.entity_id
_entity_poly.type
_entity_poly.pdbx_seq_one_letter_code
_entity_poly.pdbx_strand_id
1 'polypeptide(L)' 'MTKKKICLIASSGGHYEQLLMLKLLHRDYSIFFVTEKTKYSNSEEDKYYIKQVNRKEKTIF' A
#
# COMPACT_ATOMS: atom_id res chain seq x y z
N MET A 1 -25.99 3.27 4.89
CA MET A 1 -24.95 2.61 5.72
C MET A 1 -23.59 3.00 5.17
N THR A 2 -22.65 3.43 6.02
CA THR A 2 -21.28 3.73 5.61
C THR A 2 -20.53 2.45 5.25
N LYS A 3 -19.92 2.39 4.06
CA LYS A 3 -19.02 1.29 3.69
C LYS A 3 -17.89 1.17 4.72
N LYS A 4 -17.60 -0.05 5.19
CA LYS A 4 -16.46 -0.28 6.08
C LYS A 4 -15.16 0.05 5.33
N LYS A 5 -14.16 0.56 6.06
CA LYS A 5 -12.83 0.87 5.52
C LYS A 5 -11.88 -0.30 5.73
N ILE A 6 -11.10 -0.64 4.71
CA ILE A 6 -10.08 -1.68 4.76
C ILE A 6 -8.73 -1.09 4.34
N CYS A 7 -7.71 -1.32 5.16
CA CYS A 7 -6.32 -1.00 4.86
C CYS A 7 -5.62 -2.25 4.33
N LEU A 8 -5.09 -2.18 3.12
CA LEU A 8 -4.27 -3.24 2.54
C LEU A 8 -2.80 -2.81 2.58
N ILE A 9 -2.02 -3.44 3.45
CA ILE A 9 -0.62 -3.08 3.69
C ILE A 9 0.31 -4.21 3.31
N ALA A 10 1.33 -3.90 2.50
CA ALA A 10 2.46 -4.78 2.24
C ALA A 10 3.72 -3.96 1.93
N SER A 11 4.88 -4.55 2.21
CA SER A 11 6.15 -4.05 1.68
C SER A 11 6.13 -4.03 0.16
N SER A 12 7.03 -3.25 -0.45
CA SER A 12 7.18 -3.25 -1.90
C SER A 12 7.59 -4.63 -2.44
N GLY A 13 7.20 -4.94 -3.69
CA GLY A 13 7.50 -6.22 -4.36
C GLY A 13 6.27 -7.09 -4.63
N GLY A 14 6.46 -8.41 -4.78
CA GLY A 14 5.42 -9.33 -5.28
C GLY A 14 4.18 -9.44 -4.39
N HIS A 15 4.30 -9.30 -3.07
CA HIS A 15 3.14 -9.30 -2.17
C HIS A 15 2.23 -8.09 -2.38
N TYR A 16 2.80 -6.95 -2.77
CA TYR A 16 2.01 -5.78 -3.10
C TYR A 16 1.22 -5.98 -4.40
N GLU A 17 1.80 -6.65 -5.40
CA GLU A 17 1.07 -7.00 -6.64
C GLU A 17 -0.14 -7.90 -6.35
N GLN A 18 0.01 -8.86 -5.43
CA GLN A 18 -1.10 -9.69 -4.98
C GLN A 18 -2.20 -8.87 -4.29
N LEU A 19 -1.83 -7.89 -3.45
CA LEU A 19 -2.82 -6.98 -2.84
C LEU A 19 -3.55 -6.14 -3.90
N LEU A 20 -2.88 -5.70 -4.97
CA LEU A 20 -3.54 -4.93 -6.03
C LEU A 20 -4.66 -5.72 -6.73
N MET A 21 -4.61 -7.05 -6.73
CA MET A 21 -5.71 -7.89 -7.24
C MET A 21 -6.99 -7.74 -6.39
N LEU A 22 -6.86 -7.41 -5.12
CA LEU A 22 -7.99 -7.17 -4.21
C LEU A 22 -8.68 -5.81 -4.43
N LYS A 23 -8.22 -4.99 -5.39
CA LYS A 23 -8.90 -3.74 -5.79
C LYS A 23 -10.38 -3.97 -6.15
N LEU A 24 -10.76 -5.16 -6.59
CA LEU A 24 -12.15 -5.54 -6.88
C LEU A 24 -13.09 -5.34 -5.67
N LEU A 25 -12.56 -5.41 -4.44
CA LEU A 25 -13.31 -5.22 -3.20
C LEU A 25 -13.75 -3.75 -2.98
N HIS A 26 -13.25 -2.77 -3.75
CA HIS A 26 -13.75 -1.37 -3.72
C HIS A 26 -15.26 -1.26 -4.02
N ARG A 27 -15.83 -2.28 -4.68
CA ARG A 27 -17.28 -2.37 -4.96
C ARG A 27 -18.10 -2.35 -3.66
N ASP A 28 -17.62 -3.01 -2.62
CA ASP A 28 -18.34 -3.18 -1.35
C ASP A 28 -17.72 -2.39 -0.20
N TYR A 29 -16.41 -2.11 -0.27
CA TYR A 29 -15.64 -1.47 0.80
C TYR A 29 -14.93 -0.20 0.33
N SER A 30 -14.62 0.70 1.26
CA SER A 30 -13.67 1.78 0.99
C SER A 30 -12.27 1.25 1.29
N ILE A 31 -11.44 1.12 0.27
CA ILE A 31 -10.12 0.48 0.40
C ILE A 31 -9.05 1.52 0.14
N PHE A 32 -7.94 1.39 0.86
CA PHE A 32 -6.70 2.11 0.56
C PHE A 32 -5.51 1.18 0.79
N PHE A 33 -4.43 1.50 0.12
CA PHE A 33 -3.20 0.72 0.12
C PHE A 33 -2.11 1.46 0.87
N VAL A 34 -1.28 0.72 1.60
CA VAL A 34 -0.07 1.25 2.23
C VAL A 34 1.11 0.42 1.73
N THR A 35 2.09 1.09 1.11
CA THR A 35 3.31 0.42 0.64
C THR A 35 4.52 1.34 0.70
N GLU A 36 5.71 0.79 0.49
CA GLU A 36 6.95 1.57 0.49
C GLU A 36 7.04 2.44 -0.76
N LYS A 37 7.55 3.67 -0.60
CA LYS A 37 7.81 4.58 -1.71
C LYS A 37 8.98 4.05 -2.53
N THR A 38 8.69 3.61 -3.75
CA THR A 38 9.71 3.23 -4.74
C THR A 38 9.82 4.30 -5.82
N LYS A 39 10.94 4.31 -6.56
CA LYS A 39 11.13 5.23 -7.71
C LYS A 39 10.08 5.06 -8.82
N TYR A 40 9.42 3.90 -8.86
CA TYR A 40 8.39 3.53 -9.84
C TYR A 40 6.97 3.66 -9.29
N SER A 41 6.80 4.23 -8.09
CA SER A 41 5.50 4.42 -7.48
C SER A 41 4.73 5.54 -8.19
N ASN A 42 3.76 5.19 -9.03
CA ASN A 42 2.77 6.14 -9.55
C ASN A 42 1.84 6.58 -8.43
N SER A 43 1.71 7.88 -8.22
CA SER A 43 0.78 8.48 -7.26
C SER A 43 -0.66 8.16 -7.64
N GLU A 44 -1.23 7.13 -7.03
CA GLU A 44 -2.67 6.86 -7.08
C GLU A 44 -3.34 7.44 -5.82
N GLU A 45 -4.57 7.94 -5.95
CA GLU A 45 -5.32 8.60 -4.87
C GLU A 45 -5.55 7.68 -3.65
N ASP A 46 -5.61 6.36 -3.86
CA ASP A 46 -5.87 5.36 -2.82
C ASP A 46 -4.58 4.75 -2.22
N LYS A 47 -3.41 5.39 -2.41
CA LYS A 47 -2.12 4.88 -1.93
C LYS A 47 -1.44 5.83 -0.95
N TYR A 48 -1.08 5.29 0.20
CA TYR A 48 -0.20 5.91 1.17
C TYR A 48 1.18 5.28 1.09
N TYR A 49 2.20 6.13 1.07
CA TYR A 49 3.58 5.69 0.95
C TYR A 49 4.33 5.84 2.26
N ILE A 50 5.01 4.77 2.67
CA ILE A 50 5.98 4.78 3.77
C ILE A 50 7.41 4.82 3.21
N LYS A 51 8.37 5.32 3.98
CA LYS A 51 9.78 5.28 3.59
C LYS A 51 10.24 3.82 3.56
N GLN A 52 10.97 3.43 2.51
CA GLN A 52 11.51 2.09 2.40
C GLN A 52 12.52 1.85 3.54
N VAL A 53 12.33 0.79 4.32
CA VAL A 53 13.24 0.46 5.44
C VAL A 53 14.26 -0.55 4.94
N ASN A 54 15.49 -0.10 4.71
CA ASN A 54 16.56 -0.98 4.25
C ASN A 54 17.39 -1.47 5.44
N ARG A 55 17.65 -2.78 5.51
CA ARG A 55 18.41 -3.44 6.59
C ARG A 55 19.83 -2.90 6.78
N LYS A 56 20.35 -2.19 5.79
CA LYS A 56 21.67 -1.54 5.81
C LYS A 56 21.64 -0.07 6.25
N GLU A 57 20.47 0.50 6.53
CA GLU A 57 20.39 1.87 7.04
C GLU A 57 20.94 1.92 8.46
N LYS A 58 21.96 2.76 8.67
CA LYS A 58 22.66 2.89 9.96
C LYS A 58 21.86 3.62 11.03
N THR A 59 20.77 4.29 10.64
CA THR A 59 19.94 5.09 11.54
C THR A 59 18.48 4.94 11.15
N ILE A 60 17.68 4.42 12.07
CA ILE A 60 16.22 4.32 11.98
C ILE A 60 15.67 5.56 12.71
N PHE A 61 15.73 6.73 12.08
CA PHE A 61 15.09 7.96 12.54
C PHE A 61 14.58 8.76 11.33
#